data_AF-A0A3R6T9T9-F1
#
_entry.id   AF-A0A3R6T9T9-F1
#
_cell.length_a   1.000
_cell.length_b   1.000
_cell.length_c   1.000
_cell.angle_alpha   90.00
_cell.angle_beta   90.00
_cell.angle_gamma   90.00
#
_symmetry.space_group_name_H-M   'P 1'
#
loop_
_entity.id
_entity.type
_entity.pdbx_description
1 polymer ?
#
loop_
_entity_poly.entity_id
_entity_poly.type
_entity_poly.pdbx_seq_one_letter_code
_entity_poly.pdbx_strand_id
1 'polypeptide(L)'
;MIGISNYDSNSINTLFSGLSNGSRTSNSGLLGINIADYSAIRTGSYFKLMKAYYGGNDSASKIVETNKKTSTSTAKDDTKTLAKIEDAAEELKGASDALLDKTKKSVFNKVTTTDAKGNTTTDYDKDAIYKKVSAFVDSYNNLLKKSEDSNTNGILNAVSSMVRTTDSNEKLLSKVGITVGVDNKLSIDEDTFKKADMSLVKSLFNGNGSYGYQVSAKASLADYYAEREASRGNTYGNTGTYTYNYNTGEIYNTTT
;
A
#
# COMPACT_ATOMS: atom_id res chain seq x y z
N MET A 1 -26.83 10.67 45.82
CA MET A 1 -26.54 9.66 46.85
C MET A 1 -27.77 8.77 46.97
N ILE A 2 -27.80 7.65 46.23
CA ILE A 2 -28.73 6.52 46.42
C ILE A 2 -27.88 5.28 46.15
N GLY A 3 -27.99 4.32 47.07
CA GLY A 3 -27.02 3.27 47.34
C GLY A 3 -26.94 2.14 46.33
N ILE A 4 -25.81 1.46 46.45
CA ILE A 4 -25.37 0.25 45.77
C ILE A 4 -26.26 -0.92 46.24
N SER A 5 -26.75 -1.76 45.32
CA SER A 5 -27.28 -3.09 45.65
C SER A 5 -27.06 -4.06 44.50
N ASN A 6 -26.09 -4.94 44.73
CA ASN A 6 -25.99 -6.37 44.44
C ASN A 6 -26.54 -6.92 43.12
N TYR A 7 -25.61 -7.44 42.32
CA TYR A 7 -25.85 -8.43 41.28
C TYR A 7 -26.54 -9.68 41.86
N ASP A 8 -27.73 -9.99 41.35
CA ASP A 8 -28.51 -11.18 41.68
C ASP A 8 -28.23 -12.28 40.62
N SER A 9 -27.55 -13.36 41.01
CA SER A 9 -27.06 -14.41 40.11
C SER A 9 -28.13 -15.50 39.83
N ASN A 10 -29.34 -15.10 39.44
CA ASN A 10 -30.48 -16.03 39.35
C ASN A 10 -31.07 -16.23 37.93
N SER A 11 -30.38 -15.81 36.87
CA SER A 11 -30.91 -15.95 35.49
C SER A 11 -30.46 -17.19 34.71
N ILE A 12 -29.79 -18.17 35.34
CA ILE A 12 -29.32 -19.40 34.66
C ILE A 12 -30.23 -20.63 34.93
N ASN A 13 -31.22 -20.53 35.81
CA ASN A 13 -32.03 -21.68 36.25
C ASN A 13 -33.33 -21.96 35.48
N THR A 14 -33.61 -21.29 34.36
CA THR A 14 -34.86 -21.50 33.59
C THR A 14 -34.73 -22.48 32.43
N LEU A 15 -33.54 -23.05 32.18
CA LEU A 15 -33.33 -23.97 31.04
C LEU A 15 -33.41 -25.46 31.41
N PHE A 16 -33.41 -25.83 32.69
CA PHE A 16 -33.34 -27.24 33.12
C PHE A 16 -34.53 -27.74 33.97
N SER A 17 -35.60 -26.96 34.10
CA SER A 17 -36.78 -27.32 34.91
C SER A 17 -37.63 -28.49 34.36
N GLY A 18 -37.25 -29.10 33.22
CA GLY A 18 -38.01 -30.17 32.58
C GLY A 18 -37.61 -31.60 32.99
N LEU A 19 -36.51 -31.81 33.71
CA LEU A 19 -36.07 -33.16 34.11
C LEU A 19 -36.28 -33.40 35.61
N SER A 20 -37.54 -33.48 36.01
CA SER A 20 -37.91 -34.26 37.20
C SER A 20 -39.29 -34.87 37.00
N ASN A 21 -39.37 -36.19 36.84
CA ASN A 21 -39.79 -37.13 37.90
C ASN A 21 -40.28 -38.46 37.28
N GLY A 22 -39.93 -39.60 37.89
CA GLY A 22 -40.70 -40.83 37.69
C GLY A 22 -39.93 -42.16 37.70
N SER A 23 -39.62 -42.65 38.90
CA SER A 23 -39.75 -44.05 39.35
C SER A 23 -39.01 -45.22 38.66
N ARG A 24 -38.43 -46.05 39.52
CA ARG A 24 -37.72 -47.31 39.29
C ARG A 24 -38.56 -48.37 38.55
N THR A 25 -37.96 -49.07 37.59
CA THR A 25 -38.25 -50.47 37.27
C THR A 25 -37.06 -51.07 36.53
N SER A 26 -36.57 -52.20 37.03
CA SER A 26 -35.58 -53.06 36.38
C SER A 26 -36.25 -53.88 35.28
N ASN A 27 -35.77 -53.85 34.03
CA ASN A 27 -35.55 -55.09 33.27
C ASN A 27 -34.73 -54.87 31.98
N SER A 28 -33.94 -55.90 31.66
CA SER A 28 -33.10 -56.09 30.48
C SER A 28 -33.85 -55.98 29.14
N GLY A 29 -33.18 -55.43 28.12
CA GLY A 29 -33.58 -55.53 26.72
C GLY A 29 -32.41 -55.19 25.79
N LEU A 30 -32.10 -56.12 24.88
CA LEU A 30 -30.99 -56.12 23.92
C LEU A 30 -30.79 -54.80 23.15
N LEU A 31 -29.52 -54.48 22.87
CA LEU A 31 -28.97 -53.46 21.95
C LEU A 31 -28.47 -52.13 22.54
N GLY A 32 -28.46 -51.94 23.87
CA GLY A 32 -27.74 -50.81 24.48
C GLY A 32 -28.29 -49.42 24.13
N ILE A 33 -29.46 -49.35 23.50
CA ILE A 33 -30.20 -48.12 23.25
C ILE A 33 -31.20 -47.97 24.39
N ASN A 34 -30.99 -47.00 25.27
CA ASN A 34 -31.91 -46.77 26.38
C ASN A 34 -33.26 -46.28 25.83
N ILE A 35 -34.38 -46.61 26.49
CA ILE A 35 -35.71 -46.10 26.10
C ILE A 35 -35.74 -44.56 26.09
N ALA A 36 -34.92 -43.95 26.95
CA ALA A 36 -34.66 -42.50 26.97
C ALA A 36 -34.04 -42.01 25.65
N ASP A 37 -33.05 -42.75 25.12
CA ASP A 37 -32.40 -42.43 23.85
C ASP A 37 -33.36 -42.60 22.66
N TYR A 38 -34.22 -43.62 22.68
CA TYR A 38 -35.24 -43.82 21.65
C TYR A 38 -36.28 -42.71 21.65
N SER A 39 -36.67 -42.22 22.84
CA SER A 39 -37.57 -41.08 22.96
C SER A 39 -36.94 -39.79 22.44
N ALA A 40 -35.63 -39.59 22.62
CA ALA A 40 -34.90 -38.44 22.08
C ALA A 40 -34.78 -38.47 20.54
N ILE A 41 -34.64 -39.66 19.96
CA ILE A 41 -34.65 -39.84 18.50
C ILE A 41 -36.05 -39.60 17.93
N ARG A 42 -37.10 -40.18 18.53
CA ARG A 42 -38.49 -40.02 18.05
C ARG A 42 -39.02 -38.59 18.22
N THR A 43 -38.63 -37.90 19.29
CA THR A 43 -39.03 -36.50 19.54
C THR A 43 -38.20 -35.47 18.76
N GLY A 44 -37.17 -35.92 18.04
CA GLY A 44 -36.33 -35.07 17.19
C GLY A 44 -35.37 -34.14 17.96
N SER A 45 -35.22 -34.32 19.27
CA SER A 45 -34.28 -33.52 20.08
C SER A 45 -32.83 -33.80 19.72
N TYR A 46 -32.49 -35.05 19.38
CA TYR A 46 -31.15 -35.41 18.89
C TYR A 46 -30.83 -34.75 17.54
N PHE A 47 -31.79 -34.76 16.61
CA PHE A 47 -31.66 -34.06 15.33
C PHE A 47 -31.49 -32.54 15.52
N LYS A 48 -32.21 -31.93 16.47
CA LYS A 48 -32.06 -30.51 16.80
C LYS A 48 -30.69 -30.18 17.38
N LEU A 49 -30.13 -31.03 18.23
CA LEU A 49 -28.79 -30.80 18.81
C LEU A 49 -27.70 -30.94 17.74
N MET A 50 -27.78 -31.98 16.90
CA MET A 50 -26.86 -32.15 15.77
C MET A 50 -27.01 -31.01 14.75
N LYS A 51 -28.23 -30.55 14.49
CA LYS A 51 -28.49 -29.36 13.66
C LYS A 51 -28.01 -28.07 14.33
N ALA A 52 -28.01 -27.93 15.66
CA ALA A 52 -27.43 -26.76 16.32
C ALA A 52 -25.90 -26.80 16.34
N TYR A 53 -25.33 -28.00 16.44
CA TYR A 53 -23.88 -28.21 16.47
C TYR A 53 -23.25 -28.09 15.09
N TYR A 54 -23.92 -28.56 14.04
CA TYR A 54 -23.42 -28.53 12.65
C TYR A 54 -24.16 -27.54 11.73
N GLY A 55 -25.38 -27.16 12.06
CA GLY A 55 -26.15 -26.13 11.36
C GLY A 55 -25.99 -24.81 12.09
N GLY A 56 -25.02 -24.02 11.64
CA GLY A 56 -24.76 -22.67 12.14
C GLY A 56 -26.06 -21.87 12.33
N ASN A 57 -26.13 -21.16 13.45
CA ASN A 57 -27.27 -20.34 13.87
C ASN A 57 -27.71 -19.33 12.79
N ASP A 58 -28.89 -19.52 12.22
CA ASP A 58 -29.62 -18.51 11.42
C ASP A 58 -30.17 -17.33 12.27
N SER A 59 -29.90 -17.31 13.57
CA SER A 59 -30.15 -16.14 14.45
C SER A 59 -28.92 -15.24 14.62
N ALA A 60 -27.82 -15.50 13.90
CA ALA A 60 -26.68 -14.59 13.77
C ALA A 60 -26.84 -13.59 12.60
N SER A 61 -27.93 -13.67 11.84
CA SER A 61 -28.13 -12.93 10.58
C SER A 61 -28.68 -11.51 10.73
N LYS A 62 -28.70 -10.96 11.95
CA LYS A 62 -29.13 -9.57 12.24
C LYS A 62 -28.13 -8.76 13.06
N ILE A 63 -26.87 -9.19 13.10
CA ILE A 63 -25.75 -8.33 13.50
C ILE A 63 -25.18 -7.78 12.20
N VAL A 64 -25.72 -6.62 11.82
CA VAL A 64 -24.98 -5.59 11.10
C VAL A 64 -24.41 -6.04 9.76
N GLU A 65 -25.15 -5.72 8.71
CA GLU A 65 -24.70 -5.56 7.32
C GLU A 65 -23.66 -4.43 7.19
N THR A 66 -22.66 -4.39 8.07
CA THR A 66 -21.41 -3.70 7.82
C THR A 66 -20.50 -4.78 7.28
N ASN A 67 -20.31 -4.76 5.96
CA ASN A 67 -19.18 -5.39 5.28
C ASN A 67 -17.87 -4.80 5.82
N LYS A 68 -17.57 -4.98 7.11
CA LYS A 68 -16.27 -4.69 7.69
C LYS A 68 -15.41 -5.84 7.24
N LYS A 69 -14.76 -5.70 6.08
CA LYS A 69 -13.58 -6.49 5.74
C LYS A 69 -12.72 -6.51 7.00
N THR A 70 -12.65 -7.63 7.69
CA THR A 70 -11.66 -7.86 8.76
C THR A 70 -10.31 -8.03 8.08
N SER A 71 -9.81 -6.92 7.54
CA SER A 71 -8.45 -6.80 7.07
C SER A 71 -7.56 -6.75 8.30
N THR A 72 -6.67 -7.73 8.45
CA THR A 72 -5.58 -7.68 9.44
C THR A 72 -4.38 -6.87 8.92
N SER A 73 -4.56 -6.17 7.78
CA SER A 73 -3.61 -5.17 7.28
C SER A 73 -3.42 -4.06 8.29
N THR A 74 -2.16 -3.75 8.60
CA THR A 74 -1.79 -2.54 9.34
C THR A 74 -1.24 -1.45 8.42
N ALA A 75 -1.29 -1.69 7.10
CA ALA A 75 -0.88 -0.72 6.10
C ALA A 75 -1.86 0.46 6.11
N LYS A 76 -1.30 1.68 6.05
CA LYS A 76 -2.07 2.92 5.97
C LYS A 76 -2.72 3.14 4.61
N ASP A 77 -2.15 2.54 3.57
CA ASP A 77 -2.63 2.65 2.20
C ASP A 77 -3.01 1.28 1.64
N ASP A 78 -3.96 1.26 0.70
CA ASP A 78 -4.33 0.05 -0.03
C ASP A 78 -3.19 -0.40 -0.95
N THR A 79 -3.05 -1.73 -1.13
CA THR A 79 -2.00 -2.33 -1.95
C THR A 79 -1.96 -1.80 -3.39
N LYS A 80 -3.12 -1.44 -3.95
CA LYS A 80 -3.21 -0.84 -5.29
C LYS A 80 -2.63 0.58 -5.35
N THR A 81 -2.77 1.36 -4.28
CA THR A 81 -2.21 2.71 -4.20
C THR A 81 -0.70 2.61 -4.05
N LEU A 82 -0.23 1.72 -3.18
CA LEU A 82 1.19 1.47 -2.98
C LEU A 82 1.88 0.98 -4.25
N ALA A 83 1.29 0.02 -4.98
CA ALA A 83 1.84 -0.46 -6.25
C ALA A 83 1.94 0.66 -7.31
N LYS A 84 0.94 1.56 -7.40
CA LYS A 84 1.02 2.70 -8.34
C LYS A 84 2.12 3.69 -7.97
N ILE A 85 2.41 3.84 -6.68
CA ILE A 85 3.47 4.73 -6.19
C ILE A 85 4.84 4.09 -6.45
N GLU A 86 4.97 2.78 -6.18
CA GLU A 86 6.12 1.96 -6.51
C GLU A 86 6.46 2.06 -8.01
N ASP A 87 5.49 1.74 -8.88
CA ASP A 87 5.63 1.86 -10.34
C ASP A 87 6.10 3.27 -10.75
N ALA A 88 5.46 4.32 -10.23
CA ALA A 88 5.81 5.70 -10.57
C ALA A 88 7.20 6.11 -10.02
N ALA A 89 7.60 5.58 -8.87
CA ALA A 89 8.91 5.83 -8.28
C ALA A 89 10.02 5.12 -9.05
N GLU A 90 9.78 3.87 -9.48
CA GLU A 90 10.67 3.12 -10.37
C GLU A 90 10.82 3.80 -11.73
N GLU A 91 9.72 4.28 -12.32
CA GLU A 91 9.75 5.05 -13.57
C GLU A 91 10.65 6.29 -13.45
N LEU A 92 10.46 7.09 -12.39
CA LEU A 92 11.26 8.28 -12.15
C LEU A 92 12.74 7.96 -11.89
N LYS A 93 13.00 6.91 -11.10
CA LYS A 93 14.35 6.42 -10.84
C LYS A 93 15.02 5.98 -12.16
N GLY A 94 14.34 5.20 -12.98
CA GLY A 94 14.85 4.75 -14.28
C GLY A 94 15.11 5.92 -15.25
N ALA A 95 14.21 6.91 -15.31
CA ALA A 95 14.40 8.11 -16.10
C ALA A 95 15.61 8.94 -15.61
N SER A 96 15.78 9.05 -14.30
CA SER A 96 16.92 9.74 -13.67
C SER A 96 18.24 9.01 -13.94
N ASP A 97 18.24 7.68 -13.79
CA ASP A 97 19.43 6.85 -13.97
C ASP A 97 19.89 6.86 -15.44
N ALA A 98 18.96 6.90 -16.39
CA ALA A 98 19.28 7.10 -17.80
C ALA A 98 19.98 8.44 -18.09
N LEU A 99 19.67 9.49 -17.32
CA LEU A 99 20.35 10.79 -17.40
C LEU A 99 21.68 10.80 -16.62
N LEU A 100 21.79 9.98 -15.57
CA LEU A 100 22.99 9.84 -14.75
C LEU A 100 24.02 8.88 -15.35
N ASP A 101 23.67 8.11 -16.38
CA ASP A 101 24.58 7.20 -17.06
C ASP A 101 25.84 7.95 -17.53
N LYS A 102 27.02 7.44 -17.14
CA LYS A 102 28.34 7.98 -17.48
C LYS A 102 29.11 7.08 -18.46
N THR A 103 28.49 6.00 -18.92
CA THR A 103 29.05 5.06 -19.87
C THR A 103 28.95 5.60 -21.31
N LYS A 104 29.38 4.79 -22.28
CA LYS A 104 29.26 5.10 -23.72
C LYS A 104 27.79 5.30 -24.15
N LYS A 105 26.82 4.82 -23.38
CA LYS A 105 25.38 4.98 -23.64
C LYS A 105 24.79 6.29 -23.11
N SER A 106 25.59 7.09 -22.40
CA SER A 106 25.14 8.40 -21.89
C SER A 106 24.63 9.29 -23.01
N VAL A 107 23.45 9.88 -22.81
CA VAL A 107 22.91 10.90 -23.72
C VAL A 107 23.72 12.20 -23.73
N PHE A 108 24.63 12.36 -22.76
CA PHE A 108 25.53 13.52 -22.65
C PHE A 108 26.90 13.29 -23.29
N ASN A 109 27.04 12.25 -24.12
CA ASN A 109 28.19 12.07 -25.00
C ASN A 109 28.00 12.92 -26.26
N LYS A 110 29.07 13.61 -26.69
CA LYS A 110 29.03 14.39 -27.92
C LYS A 110 28.98 13.46 -29.13
N VAL A 111 28.18 13.84 -30.13
CA VAL A 111 28.03 13.14 -31.40
C VAL A 111 28.75 13.93 -32.46
N THR A 112 29.62 13.27 -33.22
CA THR A 112 30.26 13.86 -34.40
C THR A 112 29.37 13.60 -35.61
N THR A 113 28.94 14.67 -36.25
CA THR A 113 28.19 14.64 -37.51
C THR A 113 29.08 15.18 -38.62
N THR A 114 29.10 14.49 -39.76
CA THR A 114 29.80 14.96 -40.97
C THR A 114 28.75 15.48 -41.93
N ASP A 115 28.85 16.75 -42.29
CA ASP A 115 27.96 17.31 -43.31
C ASP A 115 28.28 16.75 -44.71
N ALA A 116 27.38 16.97 -45.67
CA ALA A 116 27.58 16.55 -47.06
C ALA A 116 28.78 17.25 -47.75
N LYS A 117 29.38 18.25 -47.09
CA LYS A 117 30.55 19.01 -47.56
C LYS A 117 31.86 18.53 -46.90
N GLY A 118 31.81 17.50 -46.05
CA GLY A 118 32.98 16.93 -45.37
C GLY A 118 33.39 17.64 -44.07
N ASN A 119 32.64 18.63 -43.58
CA ASN A 119 32.92 19.28 -42.30
C ASN A 119 32.36 18.43 -41.16
N THR A 120 33.22 18.16 -40.17
CA THR A 120 32.85 17.44 -38.96
C THR A 120 32.51 18.42 -37.83
N THR A 121 31.29 18.32 -37.32
CA THR A 121 30.84 19.06 -36.13
C THR A 121 30.59 18.09 -34.98
N THR A 122 31.24 18.34 -33.85
CA THR A 122 31.09 17.53 -32.63
C THR A 122 30.30 18.33 -31.60
N ASP A 123 29.03 17.98 -31.43
CA ASP A 123 28.12 18.67 -30.50
C ASP A 123 27.20 17.66 -29.78
N TYR A 124 26.39 18.13 -28.84
CA TYR A 124 25.40 17.32 -28.13
C TYR A 124 24.19 17.02 -29.01
N ASP A 125 23.64 15.82 -28.87
CA ASP A 125 22.33 15.48 -29.43
C ASP A 125 21.21 16.08 -28.57
N LYS A 126 20.87 17.34 -28.86
CA LYS A 126 19.88 18.10 -28.10
C LYS A 126 18.50 17.45 -28.10
N ASP A 127 18.13 16.76 -29.19
CA ASP A 127 16.83 16.09 -29.32
C ASP A 127 16.77 14.84 -28.43
N ALA A 128 17.85 14.05 -28.41
CA ALA A 128 17.94 12.88 -27.53
C ALA A 128 17.95 13.29 -26.05
N ILE A 129 18.71 14.34 -25.70
CA ILE A 129 18.76 14.88 -24.34
C ILE A 129 17.37 15.39 -23.94
N TYR A 130 16.71 16.19 -24.78
CA TYR A 130 15.37 16.71 -24.53
C TYR A 130 14.37 15.59 -24.27
N LYS A 131 14.34 14.54 -25.10
CA LYS A 131 13.44 13.39 -24.90
C LYS A 131 13.65 12.71 -23.54
N LYS A 132 14.90 12.54 -23.10
CA LYS A 132 15.18 11.93 -21.79
C LYS A 132 14.80 12.85 -20.63
N VAL A 133 15.06 14.14 -20.75
CA VAL A 133 14.68 15.11 -19.72
C VAL A 133 13.16 15.30 -19.64
N SER A 134 12.46 15.29 -20.79
CA SER A 134 11.00 15.30 -20.84
C SER A 134 10.42 14.07 -20.15
N ALA A 135 10.94 12.87 -20.43
CA ALA A 135 10.50 11.65 -19.74
C ALA A 135 10.73 11.73 -18.22
N PHE A 136 11.86 12.30 -17.78
CA PHE A 136 12.10 12.57 -16.37
C PHE A 136 11.06 13.53 -15.77
N VAL A 137 10.72 14.62 -16.47
CA VAL A 137 9.69 15.59 -16.06
C VAL A 137 8.31 14.91 -15.94
N ASP A 138 7.95 14.08 -16.90
CA ASP A 138 6.70 13.33 -16.89
C ASP A 138 6.64 12.34 -15.72
N SER A 139 7.69 11.54 -15.51
CA SER A 139 7.76 10.60 -14.38
C SER A 139 7.78 11.32 -13.03
N TYR A 140 8.41 12.50 -12.93
CA TYR A 140 8.39 13.33 -11.72
C TYR A 140 6.95 13.73 -11.37
N ASN A 141 6.23 14.27 -12.36
CA ASN A 141 4.85 14.68 -12.19
C ASN A 141 3.93 13.50 -11.89
N ASN A 142 4.22 12.33 -12.48
CA ASN A 142 3.49 11.10 -12.22
C ASN A 142 3.65 10.69 -10.74
N LEU A 143 4.89 10.59 -10.24
CA LEU A 143 5.14 10.23 -8.84
C LEU A 143 4.50 11.22 -7.87
N LEU A 144 4.62 12.52 -8.13
CA LEU A 144 3.99 13.56 -7.32
C LEU A 144 2.48 13.32 -7.23
N LYS A 145 1.82 13.14 -8.38
CA LYS A 145 0.38 12.90 -8.45
C LYS A 145 -0.06 11.60 -7.77
N LYS A 146 0.64 10.48 -7.98
CA LYS A 146 0.27 9.20 -7.35
C LYS A 146 0.46 9.21 -5.84
N SER A 147 1.40 10.01 -5.35
CA SER A 147 1.71 10.11 -3.93
C SER A 147 0.76 11.03 -3.16
N GLU A 148 -0.02 11.88 -3.85
CA GLU A 148 -1.08 12.70 -3.23
C GLU A 148 -2.13 11.84 -2.51
N ASP A 149 -2.39 10.63 -3.03
CA ASP A 149 -3.37 9.69 -2.47
C ASP A 149 -2.81 8.86 -1.29
N SER A 150 -1.55 9.04 -0.90
CA SER A 150 -0.89 8.26 0.15
C SER A 150 -1.08 8.85 1.55
N ASN A 151 -1.35 7.98 2.52
CA ASN A 151 -1.37 8.28 3.96
C ASN A 151 -0.08 7.82 4.65
N THR A 152 0.87 7.26 3.91
CA THR A 152 2.14 6.75 4.43
C THR A 152 3.16 7.86 4.59
N ASN A 153 3.42 8.27 5.83
CA ASN A 153 4.36 9.36 6.16
C ASN A 153 5.74 9.19 5.50
N GLY A 154 6.24 7.95 5.36
CA GLY A 154 7.53 7.70 4.70
C GLY A 154 7.52 8.17 3.24
N ILE A 155 6.50 7.79 2.49
CA ILE A 155 6.29 8.18 1.08
C ILE A 155 6.12 9.70 0.99
N LEU A 156 5.23 10.28 1.81
CA LEU A 156 4.97 11.72 1.81
C LEU A 156 6.22 12.54 2.13
N ASN A 157 7.06 12.08 3.06
CA ASN A 157 8.32 12.75 3.40
C ASN A 157 9.36 12.64 2.27
N ALA A 158 9.44 11.48 1.61
CA ALA A 158 10.34 11.29 0.46
C ALA A 158 9.97 12.24 -0.68
N VAL A 159 8.68 12.30 -1.03
CA VAL A 159 8.14 13.18 -2.08
C VAL A 159 8.26 14.65 -1.69
N SER A 160 7.98 15.01 -0.43
CA SER A 160 8.19 16.38 0.06
C SER A 160 9.66 16.79 -0.01
N SER A 161 10.59 15.88 0.29
CA SER A 161 12.02 16.15 0.15
C SER A 161 12.43 16.29 -1.32
N MET A 162 11.79 15.58 -2.23
CA MET A 162 11.98 15.71 -3.67
C MET A 162 11.52 17.09 -4.18
N VAL A 163 10.34 17.55 -3.75
CA VAL A 163 9.81 18.89 -4.06
C VAL A 163 10.77 19.97 -3.55
N ARG A 164 11.17 19.93 -2.27
CA ARG A 164 12.15 20.90 -1.71
C ARG A 164 13.48 20.95 -2.46
N THR A 165 13.94 19.79 -2.94
CA THR A 165 15.15 19.68 -3.76
C THR A 165 14.95 20.38 -5.11
N THR A 166 13.75 20.25 -5.68
CA THR A 166 13.34 20.90 -6.93
C THR A 166 13.28 22.41 -6.76
N ASP A 167 12.61 22.89 -5.71
CA ASP A 167 12.51 24.31 -5.39
C ASP A 167 13.89 24.96 -5.20
N SER A 168 14.79 24.25 -4.51
CA SER A 168 16.17 24.72 -4.30
C SER A 168 16.95 24.87 -5.61
N ASN A 169 16.54 24.15 -6.67
CA ASN A 169 17.16 24.18 -7.99
C ASN A 169 16.32 24.95 -9.04
N GLU A 170 15.21 25.55 -8.66
CA GLU A 170 14.25 26.22 -9.55
C GLU A 170 14.92 27.23 -10.50
N LYS A 171 15.84 28.04 -9.98
CA LYS A 171 16.58 29.03 -10.78
C LYS A 171 17.46 28.40 -11.86
N LEU A 172 18.04 27.24 -11.59
CA LEU A 172 18.87 26.52 -12.55
C LEU A 172 18.00 25.79 -13.57
N LEU A 173 16.89 25.19 -13.12
CA LEU A 173 15.87 24.57 -13.96
C LEU A 173 15.29 25.58 -14.95
N SER A 174 14.95 26.78 -14.49
CA SER A 174 14.40 27.85 -15.32
C SER A 174 15.36 28.28 -16.43
N LYS A 175 16.67 28.34 -16.13
CA LYS A 175 17.71 28.67 -17.13
C LYS A 175 17.82 27.63 -18.25
N VAL A 176 17.43 26.40 -17.98
CA VAL A 176 17.41 25.32 -18.99
C VAL A 176 16.02 25.10 -19.59
N GLY A 177 15.05 25.99 -19.34
CA GLY A 177 13.71 25.88 -19.91
C GLY A 177 12.77 24.94 -19.16
N ILE A 178 13.08 24.58 -17.91
CA ILE A 178 12.20 23.80 -17.03
C ILE A 178 11.59 24.74 -15.98
N THR A 179 10.27 24.80 -15.94
CA THR A 179 9.50 25.65 -15.02
C THR A 179 8.89 24.81 -13.90
N VAL A 180 8.96 25.32 -12.67
CA VAL A 180 8.24 24.76 -11.51
C VAL A 180 6.91 25.48 -11.36
N GLY A 181 5.81 24.76 -11.48
CA GLY A 181 4.45 25.27 -11.32
C GLY A 181 4.09 25.47 -9.84
N VAL A 182 3.01 26.22 -9.59
CA VAL A 182 2.48 26.45 -8.24
C VAL A 182 2.00 25.18 -7.53
N ASP A 183 1.70 24.14 -8.31
CA ASP A 183 1.35 22.80 -7.85
C ASP A 183 2.57 21.89 -7.68
N ASN A 184 3.78 22.47 -7.72
CA ASN A 184 5.08 21.79 -7.71
C ASN A 184 5.32 20.87 -8.92
N LYS A 185 4.47 20.92 -9.95
CA LYS A 185 4.71 20.15 -11.18
C LYS A 185 5.73 20.83 -12.05
N LEU A 186 6.47 20.02 -12.79
CA LEU A 186 7.46 20.47 -13.75
C LEU A 186 6.84 20.58 -15.15
N SER A 187 7.24 21.62 -15.89
CA SER A 187 6.97 21.77 -17.32
C SER A 187 8.26 22.07 -18.05
N ILE A 188 8.43 21.56 -19.25
CA ILE A 188 9.61 21.78 -20.09
C ILE A 188 9.20 22.45 -21.40
N ASP A 189 9.86 23.56 -21.73
CA ASP A 189 9.71 24.26 -23.00
C ASP A 189 10.79 23.80 -23.99
N GLU A 190 10.38 23.14 -25.07
CA GLU A 190 11.31 22.53 -26.03
C GLU A 190 12.24 23.56 -26.68
N ASP A 191 11.70 24.71 -27.07
CA ASP A 191 12.44 25.76 -27.76
C ASP A 191 13.49 26.41 -26.86
N THR A 192 13.11 26.72 -25.62
CA THR A 192 14.02 27.28 -24.61
C THR A 192 15.06 26.26 -24.20
N PHE A 193 14.67 25.00 -24.02
CA PHE A 193 15.58 23.92 -23.66
C PHE A 193 16.64 23.70 -24.73
N LYS A 194 16.27 23.61 -26.00
CA LYS A 194 17.23 23.41 -27.10
C LYS A 194 18.18 24.61 -27.32
N LYS A 195 17.77 25.81 -26.89
CA LYS A 195 18.61 27.02 -26.88
C LYS A 195 19.51 27.13 -25.65
N ALA A 196 19.22 26.39 -24.58
CA ALA A 196 19.99 26.42 -23.35
C ALA A 196 21.40 25.81 -23.51
N ASP A 197 22.27 26.11 -22.56
CA ASP A 197 23.62 25.53 -22.49
C ASP A 197 23.56 24.06 -22.07
N MET A 198 23.89 23.16 -23.00
CA MET A 198 23.91 21.71 -22.76
C MET A 198 24.94 21.29 -21.70
N SER A 199 25.98 22.10 -21.47
CA SER A 199 26.94 21.88 -20.39
C SER A 199 26.29 22.10 -19.02
N LEU A 200 25.41 23.10 -18.92
CA LEU A 200 24.60 23.35 -17.72
C LEU A 200 23.58 22.22 -17.51
N VAL A 201 22.88 21.79 -18.56
CA VAL A 201 21.95 20.64 -18.51
C VAL A 201 22.69 19.40 -18.02
N LYS A 202 23.87 19.11 -18.59
CA LYS A 202 24.72 17.99 -18.15
C LYS A 202 25.12 18.13 -16.68
N SER A 203 25.51 19.31 -16.23
CA SER A 203 25.87 19.52 -14.81
C SER A 203 24.68 19.28 -13.88
N LEU A 204 23.49 19.71 -14.28
CA LEU A 204 22.25 19.60 -13.50
C LEU A 204 21.76 18.16 -13.35
N PHE A 205 21.93 17.33 -14.39
CA PHE A 205 21.38 15.96 -14.41
C PHE A 205 22.42 14.84 -14.30
N ASN A 206 23.67 15.07 -14.72
CA ASN A 206 24.74 14.06 -14.78
C ASN A 206 25.89 14.33 -13.80
N GLY A 207 25.89 15.49 -13.12
CA GLY A 207 26.90 15.85 -12.13
C GLY A 207 26.87 14.97 -10.87
N ASN A 208 27.99 14.91 -10.14
CA ASN A 208 28.01 14.24 -8.84
C ASN A 208 27.20 15.03 -7.80
N GLY A 209 26.24 14.39 -7.13
CA GLY A 209 25.32 15.09 -6.24
C GLY A 209 24.41 16.10 -6.94
N SER A 210 24.28 16.00 -8.26
CA SER A 210 23.44 16.87 -9.08
C SER A 210 21.96 16.72 -8.76
N TYR A 211 21.13 17.62 -9.30
CA TYR A 211 19.68 17.56 -9.12
C TYR A 211 19.11 16.21 -9.54
N GLY A 212 19.51 15.69 -10.72
CA GLY A 212 19.08 14.35 -11.18
C GLY A 212 19.44 13.23 -10.21
N TYR A 213 20.63 13.27 -9.61
CA TYR A 213 21.05 12.30 -8.60
C TYR A 213 20.22 12.39 -7.32
N GLN A 214 19.98 13.61 -6.83
CA GLN A 214 19.22 13.82 -5.61
C GLN A 214 17.77 13.36 -5.79
N VAL A 215 17.14 13.67 -6.92
CA VAL A 215 15.77 13.20 -7.23
C VAL A 215 15.71 11.69 -7.36
N SER A 216 16.66 11.04 -8.06
CA SER A 216 16.74 9.56 -8.13
C SER A 216 16.78 8.92 -6.74
N ALA A 217 17.58 9.49 -5.84
CA ALA A 217 17.69 9.01 -4.46
C ALA A 217 16.38 9.20 -3.66
N LYS A 218 15.64 10.28 -3.87
CA LYS A 218 14.34 10.50 -3.21
C LYS A 218 13.24 9.61 -3.80
N ALA A 219 13.25 9.36 -5.11
CA ALA A 219 12.37 8.41 -5.77
C ALA A 219 12.60 7.00 -5.22
N SER A 220 13.86 6.56 -5.13
CA SER A 220 14.22 5.27 -4.53
C SER A 220 13.79 5.13 -3.07
N LEU A 221 13.74 6.24 -2.33
CA LEU A 221 13.24 6.24 -0.96
C LEU A 221 11.71 6.10 -0.90
N ALA A 222 10.99 6.74 -1.82
CA ALA A 222 9.53 6.60 -1.93
C ALA A 222 9.14 5.16 -2.30
N ASP A 223 9.84 4.58 -3.29
CA ASP A 223 9.79 3.17 -3.70
C ASP A 223 9.96 2.23 -2.49
N TYR A 224 11.09 2.35 -1.77
CA TYR A 224 11.35 1.56 -0.55
C TYR A 224 10.24 1.66 0.50
N TYR A 225 9.68 2.85 0.73
CA TYR A 225 8.59 3.01 1.69
C TYR A 225 7.27 2.43 1.19
N ALA A 226 7.01 2.47 -0.12
CA ALA A 226 5.85 1.84 -0.74
C ALA A 226 5.92 0.31 -0.58
N GLU A 227 7.05 -0.31 -0.94
CA GLU A 227 7.29 -1.75 -0.74
C GLU A 227 7.14 -2.15 0.74
N ARG A 228 7.77 -1.37 1.64
CA ARG A 228 7.73 -1.64 3.08
C ARG A 228 6.31 -1.56 3.62
N GLU A 229 5.52 -0.57 3.21
CA GLU A 229 4.13 -0.48 3.64
C GLU A 229 3.27 -1.58 3.00
N ALA A 230 3.54 -1.96 1.74
CA ALA A 230 2.83 -3.04 1.06
C ALA A 230 3.06 -4.39 1.76
N SER A 231 4.26 -4.61 2.29
CA SER A 231 4.57 -5.80 3.10
C SER A 231 3.73 -5.89 4.39
N ARG A 232 3.26 -4.75 4.92
CA ARG A 232 2.36 -4.68 6.09
C ARG A 232 0.89 -4.85 5.72
N GLY A 233 0.58 -4.74 4.43
CA GLY A 233 -0.72 -5.03 3.84
C GLY A 233 -0.96 -6.51 3.58
N ASN A 234 0.12 -7.31 3.44
CA ASN A 234 0.04 -8.75 3.24
C ASN A 234 -0.12 -9.50 4.56
N THR A 235 -1.22 -10.25 4.67
CA THR A 235 -1.59 -11.04 5.85
C THR A 235 -1.32 -12.53 5.68
N TYR A 236 -1.01 -12.98 4.46
CA TYR A 236 -0.71 -14.38 4.12
C TYR A 236 0.75 -14.51 3.68
N GLY A 237 1.52 -15.32 4.39
CA GLY A 237 2.81 -15.82 3.88
C GLY A 237 2.60 -16.77 2.70
N ASN A 238 3.67 -17.07 1.95
CA ASN A 238 3.67 -17.99 0.80
C ASN A 238 3.14 -19.41 1.13
N THR A 239 3.01 -19.74 2.42
CA THR A 239 2.46 -20.98 2.98
C THR A 239 1.00 -20.87 3.44
N GLY A 240 0.31 -19.76 3.19
CA GLY A 240 -1.08 -19.54 3.61
C GLY A 240 -1.25 -19.32 5.13
N THR A 241 -0.16 -19.17 5.88
CA THR A 241 -0.20 -18.90 7.32
C THR A 241 -0.31 -17.42 7.60
N TYR A 242 -1.12 -17.06 8.61
CA TYR A 242 -1.27 -15.68 9.08
C TYR A 242 0.07 -15.13 9.58
N THR A 243 0.50 -14.01 9.01
CA THR A 243 1.60 -13.22 9.57
C THR A 243 1.02 -12.36 10.68
N TYR A 244 1.35 -12.67 11.94
CA TYR A 244 0.89 -11.93 13.10
C TYR A 244 1.53 -10.54 13.18
N ASN A 245 0.98 -9.58 12.45
CA ASN A 245 1.34 -8.16 12.56
C ASN A 245 0.52 -7.49 13.69
N TYR A 246 0.64 -8.00 14.92
CA TYR A 246 0.07 -7.30 16.07
C TYR A 246 0.93 -6.09 16.39
N ASN A 247 0.47 -4.91 16.00
CA ASN A 247 0.90 -3.69 16.67
C ASN A 247 0.25 -3.71 18.07
N THR A 248 1.06 -3.86 19.12
CA THR A 248 0.62 -4.03 20.52
C THR A 248 -0.09 -2.80 21.14
N GLY A 249 -0.54 -1.85 20.31
CA GLY A 249 -1.05 -0.54 20.75
C GLY A 249 -2.55 -0.45 21.05
N GLU A 250 -3.39 -1.38 20.60
CA GLU A 250 -4.86 -1.25 20.72
C GLU A 250 -5.56 -2.39 21.48
N ILE A 251 -4.86 -3.05 22.41
CA ILE A 251 -5.50 -4.10 23.24
C ILE A 251 -6.36 -3.48 24.37
N TYR A 252 -6.29 -2.16 24.57
CA TYR A 252 -6.99 -1.44 25.64
C TYR A 252 -7.92 -0.32 25.13
N ASN A 253 -8.75 -0.59 24.11
CA ASN A 253 -9.88 0.30 23.84
C ASN A 253 -11.19 -0.35 24.30
N THR A 254 -11.41 -0.33 25.61
CA THR A 254 -12.73 -0.59 26.19
C THR A 254 -13.49 0.73 26.22
N THR A 255 -14.25 1.03 25.16
CA THR A 255 -15.23 2.11 25.21
C THR A 255 -16.32 1.71 26.20
N THR A 256 -16.46 2.52 27.25
CA THR A 256 -17.48 2.40 28.31
C THR A 256 -18.84 2.84 27.80
#